data_AF-Q6JU08-F1
#
_entry.id   AF-Q6JU08-F1
#
_cell.length_a   1.000
_cell.length_b   1.000
_cell.length_c   1.000
_cell.angle_alpha   90.00
_cell.angle_beta   90.00
_cell.angle_gamma   90.00
#
_symmetry.space_group_name_H-M   'P 1'
#
loop_
_entity.id
_entity.type
_entity.pdbx_description
1 polymer ?
#
loop_
_entity_poly.entity_id
_entity_poly.type
_entity_poly.pdbx_seq_one_letter_code
_entity_poly.pdbx_strand_id
1 'polypeptide(L)'
;IFHINKRAPTDLNPIKVIEGVECLLKKCVVVAGEDKLSIMANENATLLFRCLIRSTLCTKRVAEEFRLSSEAFEWLIGEIETRFLQAQVQP
;
A
#
# COMPACT_ATOMS: atom_id res chain seq x y z
N ILE A 1 18.56 5.39 4.14
CA ILE A 1 17.69 6.20 3.26
C ILE A 1 16.85 7.15 4.12
N PHE A 2 16.07 6.69 5.10
CA PHE A 2 15.44 7.58 6.09
C PHE A 2 15.96 7.29 7.51
N HIS A 3 16.46 8.32 8.20
CA HIS A 3 16.94 8.23 9.58
C HIS A 3 15.76 8.45 10.54
N ILE A 4 14.91 7.43 10.67
CA ILE A 4 13.66 7.52 11.45
C ILE A 4 13.98 7.65 12.95
N ASN A 5 13.66 8.80 13.52
CA ASN A 5 13.77 9.00 14.96
C ASN A 5 12.51 8.50 15.66
N LYS A 6 12.61 7.29 16.23
CA LYS A 6 11.51 6.67 16.97
C LYS A 6 11.09 7.43 18.23
N ARG A 7 11.72 8.52 18.64
CA ARG A 7 11.32 9.31 19.82
C ARG A 7 10.66 10.63 19.46
N ALA A 8 10.82 11.08 18.21
CA ALA A 8 10.21 12.30 17.71
C ALA A 8 8.76 12.04 17.25
N PRO A 9 7.88 13.07 17.30
CA PRO A 9 6.57 12.97 16.67
C PRO A 9 6.72 12.78 15.15
N THR A 10 5.81 12.00 14.55
CA THR A 10 5.74 11.83 13.10
C THR A 10 5.03 13.01 12.46
N ASP A 11 5.51 13.47 11.30
CA ASP A 11 4.89 14.52 10.49
C ASP A 11 3.75 14.00 9.59
N LEU A 12 3.46 12.69 9.66
CA LEU A 12 2.54 12.00 8.78
C LEU A 12 1.06 12.23 9.15
N ASN A 13 0.29 12.76 8.21
CA ASN A 13 -1.16 12.96 8.36
C ASN A 13 -1.92 11.62 8.20
N PRO A 14 -2.83 11.27 9.14
CA PRO A 14 -3.73 10.13 9.03
C PRO A 14 -4.45 9.95 7.70
N ILE A 15 -4.95 11.05 7.11
CA ILE A 15 -5.71 11.05 5.86
C ILE A 15 -4.81 10.61 4.70
N LYS A 16 -3.56 11.09 4.69
CA LYS A 16 -2.58 10.73 3.68
C LYS A 16 -2.27 9.23 3.67
N VAL A 17 -2.29 8.59 4.83
CA VAL A 17 -2.12 7.13 4.93
C VAL A 17 -3.30 6.39 4.30
N ILE A 18 -4.52 6.82 4.62
CA ILE A 18 -5.75 6.20 4.09
C ILE A 18 -5.81 6.33 2.57
N GLU A 19 -5.63 7.55 2.06
CA GLU A 19 -5.65 7.84 0.62
C GLU A 19 -4.51 7.13 -0.13
N GLY A 20 -3.31 7.11 0.45
CA GLY A 20 -2.15 6.43 -0.13
C GLY A 20 -2.35 4.92 -0.26
N VAL A 21 -2.88 4.28 0.79
CA VAL A 21 -3.22 2.85 0.76
C VAL A 21 -4.35 2.57 -0.23
N GLU A 22 -5.39 3.40 -0.28
CA GLU A 22 -6.48 3.22 -1.24
C GLU A 22 -5.99 3.34 -2.69
N CYS A 23 -5.14 4.34 -2.97
CA CYS A 23 -4.54 4.56 -4.29
C CYS A 23 -3.66 3.36 -4.70
N LEU A 24 -2.80 2.88 -3.81
CA LEU A 24 -1.97 1.69 -4.04
C LEU A 24 -2.83 0.47 -4.43
N LEU A 25 -3.88 0.19 -3.66
CA LEU A 25 -4.74 -0.98 -3.90
C LEU A 25 -5.57 -0.88 -5.18
N LYS A 26 -5.81 0.33 -5.71
CA LYS A 26 -6.43 0.51 -7.04
C LYS A 26 -5.48 0.17 -8.18
N LYS A 27 -4.17 0.35 -7.97
CA LYS A 27 -3.13 0.04 -8.96
C LYS A 27 -2.72 -1.43 -8.99
N CYS A 28 -3.03 -2.19 -7.93
CA CYS A 28 -2.77 -3.63 -7.88
C CYS A 28 -3.73 -4.40 -8.81
N VAL A 29 -3.39 -4.46 -10.10
CA VAL A 29 -4.17 -5.17 -11.12
C VAL A 29 -3.43 -6.44 -11.54
N VAL A 30 -4.10 -7.58 -11.38
CA VAL A 30 -3.66 -8.92 -11.83
C VAL A 30 -4.48 -9.37 -13.03
N VAL A 31 -5.80 -9.14 -13.00
CA VAL A 31 -6.70 -9.40 -14.14
C VAL A 31 -7.04 -8.07 -14.80
N ALA A 32 -6.55 -7.87 -16.02
CA ALA A 32 -6.84 -6.66 -16.79
C ALA A 32 -8.23 -6.74 -17.44
N GLY A 33 -9.02 -5.68 -17.31
CA GLY A 33 -10.33 -5.56 -17.95
C GLY A 33 -11.28 -4.63 -17.18
N GLU A 34 -12.19 -4.00 -17.91
CA GLU A 34 -13.18 -3.06 -17.35
C GLU A 34 -14.59 -3.68 -17.23
N ASP A 35 -14.78 -4.89 -17.77
CA ASP A 35 -16.04 -5.60 -17.64
C ASP A 35 -16.23 -6.13 -16.21
N LYS A 36 -17.50 -6.37 -15.85
CA LYS A 36 -17.88 -6.80 -14.50
C LYS A 36 -17.17 -8.08 -14.06
N LEU A 37 -16.94 -9.01 -14.98
CA LEU A 37 -16.30 -10.29 -14.65
C LEU A 37 -14.82 -10.07 -14.34
N SER A 38 -14.11 -9.28 -15.15
CA SER A 38 -12.71 -8.92 -14.92
C SER A 38 -12.50 -8.18 -13.60
N ILE A 39 -13.38 -7.23 -13.26
CA ILE A 39 -13.32 -6.51 -11.98
C ILE A 39 -13.48 -7.47 -10.80
N MET A 40 -14.51 -8.33 -10.83
CA MET A 40 -14.73 -9.32 -9.77
C MET A 40 -13.57 -10.33 -9.67
N ALA A 41 -13.03 -10.76 -10.81
CA ALA A 41 -11.89 -11.66 -10.85
C ALA A 41 -10.63 -11.01 -10.22
N ASN A 42 -10.36 -9.74 -10.53
CA ASN A 42 -9.25 -9.00 -9.94
C ASN A 42 -9.43 -8.79 -8.43
N GLU A 43 -10.64 -8.44 -7.98
CA GLU A 43 -10.95 -8.29 -6.56
C GLU A 43 -10.71 -9.59 -5.79
N ASN A 44 -11.14 -10.72 -6.33
CA ASN A 44 -10.93 -12.03 -5.73
C ASN A 44 -9.44 -12.42 -5.72
N ALA A 45 -8.73 -12.21 -6.83
CA ALA A 45 -7.31 -12.52 -6.95
C ALA A 45 -6.43 -11.70 -5.99
N THR A 46 -6.85 -10.47 -5.69
CA THR A 46 -6.09 -9.54 -4.84
C THR A 46 -6.59 -9.45 -3.40
N LEU A 47 -7.65 -10.19 -3.03
CA LEU A 47 -8.34 -10.06 -1.74
C LEU A 47 -7.39 -10.20 -0.54
N LEU A 48 -6.59 -11.27 -0.50
CA LEU A 48 -5.68 -11.52 0.63
C LEU A 48 -4.60 -10.43 0.72
N PHE A 49 -4.06 -10.00 -0.41
CA PHE A 49 -3.08 -8.93 -0.47
C PHE A 49 -3.66 -7.60 0.02
N ARG A 50 -4.88 -7.27 -0.41
CA ARG A 50 -5.64 -6.10 0.05
C ARG A 50 -5.84 -6.12 1.57
N CYS A 51 -6.16 -7.28 2.14
CA CYS A 51 -6.30 -7.45 3.59
C CYS A 51 -4.97 -7.24 4.32
N LEU A 52 -3.88 -7.83 3.82
CA LEU A 52 -2.53 -7.69 4.38
C LEU A 52 -2.05 -6.23 4.39
N ILE A 53 -2.20 -5.54 3.27
CA ILE A 53 -1.77 -4.14 3.15
C ILE A 53 -2.57 -3.26 4.10
N ARG A 54 -3.90 -3.43 4.19
CA ARG A 54 -4.74 -2.64 5.12
C ARG A 54 -4.44 -2.94 6.59
N SER A 55 -4.16 -4.19 6.95
CA SER A 55 -3.84 -4.55 8.34
C SER A 55 -2.44 -4.12 8.76
N THR A 56 -1.51 -4.05 7.80
CA THR A 56 -0.12 -3.65 8.05
C THR A 56 0.02 -2.13 8.04
N LEU A 57 -0.50 -1.46 7.02
CA LEU A 57 -0.38 -0.01 6.83
C LEU A 57 -1.55 0.78 7.41
N CYS A 58 -2.24 0.27 8.43
CA CYS A 58 -3.27 1.06 9.10
C CYS A 58 -2.62 2.25 9.82
N THR A 59 -3.31 3.39 9.81
CA THR A 59 -2.77 4.69 10.27
C THR A 59 -2.10 4.61 11.65
N LYS A 60 -2.72 3.88 12.59
CA LYS A 60 -2.19 3.72 13.94
C LYS A 60 -0.82 3.03 13.94
N ARG A 61 -0.67 1.92 13.20
CA ARG A 61 0.61 1.19 13.14
C ARG A 61 1.68 2.00 12.43
N VAL A 62 1.32 2.67 11.36
CA VAL A 62 2.25 3.53 10.62
C VAL A 62 2.78 4.67 11.49
N ALA A 63 1.92 5.31 12.28
CA ALA A 63 2.31 6.43 13.14
C ALA A 63 2.98 6.00 14.45
N GLU A 64 2.48 4.95 15.13
CA GLU A 64 2.92 4.62 16.49
C GLU A 64 3.99 3.50 16.55
N GLU A 65 3.82 2.46 15.73
CA GLU A 65 4.67 1.26 15.72
C GLU A 65 5.87 1.46 14.79
N PHE A 66 5.62 1.83 13.53
CA PHE A 66 6.64 2.03 12.52
C PHE A 66 7.23 3.45 12.56
N ARG A 67 6.44 4.42 13.03
CA ARG A 67 6.82 5.83 13.16
C ARG A 67 7.36 6.41 11.85
N LEU A 68 6.69 6.11 10.73
CA LEU A 68 7.13 6.58 9.41
C LEU A 68 6.96 8.10 9.31
N SER A 69 7.93 8.76 8.69
CA SER A 69 7.75 10.12 8.18
C SER A 69 6.88 10.13 6.93
N SER A 70 6.38 11.30 6.53
CA SER A 70 5.63 11.46 5.28
C SER A 70 6.41 10.94 4.07
N GLU A 71 7.70 11.26 3.99
CA GLU A 71 8.60 10.85 2.91
C GLU A 71 8.84 9.34 2.91
N ALA A 72 9.06 8.74 4.09
CA ALA A 72 9.26 7.30 4.21
C ALA A 72 8.01 6.51 3.83
N PHE A 73 6.82 7.04 4.14
CA PHE A 73 5.55 6.43 3.74
C PHE A 73 5.35 6.48 2.22
N GLU A 74 5.58 7.64 1.57
CA GLU A 74 5.47 7.76 0.11
C GLU A 74 6.42 6.82 -0.62
N TRP A 75 7.68 6.78 -0.17
CA TRP A 75 8.67 5.87 -0.72
C TRP A 75 8.25 4.40 -0.56
N LEU A 76 7.74 4.02 0.62
CA LEU A 76 7.27 2.66 0.88
C LEU A 76 6.12 2.25 -0.03
N ILE A 77 5.14 3.12 -0.26
CA ILE A 77 4.03 2.85 -1.16
C ILE A 77 4.53 2.61 -2.60
N GLY A 78 5.46 3.43 -3.08
CA GLY A 78 6.06 3.27 -4.40
C GLY A 78 6.88 1.98 -4.55
N GLU A 79 7.62 1.60 -3.51
CA GLU A 79 8.36 0.33 -3.49
C GLU A 79 7.41 -0.88 -3.50
N ILE A 80 6.31 -0.84 -2.75
CA ILE A 80 5.29 -1.92 -2.76
C ILE A 80 4.68 -2.06 -4.15
N GLU A 81 4.30 -0.94 -4.79
CA GLU A 81 3.77 -0.92 -6.17
C GLU A 81 4.76 -1.57 -7.15
N THR A 82 6.02 -1.14 -7.10
CA THR A 82 7.09 -1.66 -7.98
C THR A 82 7.31 -3.15 -7.78
N ARG A 83 7.39 -3.61 -6.53
CA ARG A 83 7.58 -5.03 -6.19
C ARG A 83 6.38 -5.87 -6.59
N PHE A 84 5.17 -5.35 -6.45
CA PHE A 84 3.96 -6.05 -6.89
C PHE A 84 3.97 -6.31 -8.39
N LEU A 85 4.34 -5.31 -9.20
CA LEU A 85 4.45 -5.46 -10.66
C LEU A 85 5.56 -6.43 -11.05
N GLN A 86 6.72 -6.36 -10.39
CA GLN A 86 7.85 -7.27 -10.65
C GLN A 86 7.55 -8.73 -10.27
N ALA A 87 6.66 -8.95 -9.30
CA ALA A 87 6.30 -10.30 -8.83
C ALA A 87 5.30 -11.01 -9.76
N GLN A 88 4.81 -10.35 -10.80
CA GLN A 88 3.92 -10.99 -11.77
C GLN A 88 4.67 -12.07 -12.56
N VAL A 89 3.98 -13.18 -12.82
CA VAL A 89 4.52 -14.27 -13.64
C VAL A 89 4.76 -13.76 -15.05
N GLN A 90 5.95 -14.03 -15.59
CA GLN A 90 6.22 -13.78 -16.99
C GLN A 90 5.39 -14.76 -17.85
N PRO A 91 4.64 -14.26 -18.83
CA PRO A 91 3.81 -15.10 -19.70
C PRO A 91 4.63 -16.09 -20.53
#